data_AF-A0A398AD91-F1
#
_entry.id   AF-A0A398AD91-F1
#
_cell.length_a   1.000
_cell.length_b   1.000
_cell.length_c   1.000
_cell.angle_alpha   90.00
_cell.angle_beta   90.00
_cell.angle_gamma   90.00
#
_symmetry.space_group_name_H-M   'P 1'
#
loop_
_entity.id
_entity.type
_entity.pdbx_description
1 polymer ?
#
loop_
_entity_poly.entity_id
_entity_poly.type
_entity_poly.pdbx_seq_one_letter_code
_entity_poly.pdbx_strand_id
1 'polypeptide(L)'
;MVVRMRLGKIVEDLKVKIKTSLRMRKRSSLSSSSSSSSSSTSSSSSYEKIEKSDSMRFELRSRKAQKIIQQTLQVADSPTSRTYAF
;
A
#
# COMPACT_ATOMS: atom_id res chain seq x y z
N MET A 1 29.28 9.73 -44.12
CA MET A 1 28.70 8.58 -43.38
C MET A 1 28.37 8.86 -41.90
N VAL A 2 28.47 10.10 -41.39
CA VAL A 2 28.32 10.38 -39.94
C VAL A 2 26.85 10.62 -39.50
N VAL A 3 26.01 11.21 -40.36
CA VAL A 3 24.60 11.50 -40.02
C VAL A 3 23.77 10.21 -39.86
N ARG A 4 24.03 9.19 -40.69
CA ARG A 4 23.37 7.87 -40.64
C ARG A 4 23.65 7.12 -39.33
N MET A 5 24.83 7.33 -38.74
CA MET A 5 25.24 6.71 -37.48
C MET A 5 24.61 7.39 -36.24
N ARG A 6 24.26 8.68 -36.35
CA ARG A 6 23.65 9.47 -35.28
C ARG A 6 22.16 9.16 -35.11
N LEU A 7 21.41 9.01 -36.21
CA LEU A 7 20.00 8.61 -36.17
C LEU A 7 19.82 7.18 -35.67
N GLY A 8 20.72 6.25 -36.03
CA GLY A 8 20.64 4.86 -35.58
C GLY A 8 20.65 4.72 -34.05
N LYS A 9 21.49 5.51 -33.35
CA LYS A 9 21.56 5.48 -31.88
C LYS A 9 20.25 5.93 -31.22
N ILE A 10 19.65 6.99 -31.74
CA ILE A 10 18.39 7.55 -31.22
C ILE A 10 17.24 6.54 -31.37
N VAL A 11 17.19 5.82 -32.50
CA VAL A 11 16.15 4.81 -32.75
C VAL A 11 16.33 3.58 -31.85
N GLU A 12 17.57 3.13 -31.63
CA GLU A 12 17.85 2.00 -30.73
C GLU A 12 17.50 2.33 -29.27
N ASP A 13 17.83 3.53 -28.81
CA ASP A 13 17.49 3.99 -27.45
C ASP A 13 15.98 4.05 -27.24
N LEU A 14 15.22 4.50 -28.24
CA LEU A 14 13.77 4.55 -28.18
C LEU A 14 13.14 3.15 -28.13
N LYS A 15 13.65 2.21 -28.95
CA LYS A 15 13.21 0.80 -28.95
C LYS A 15 13.45 0.12 -27.60
N VAL A 16 14.61 0.35 -26.98
CA VAL A 16 14.93 -0.22 -25.66
C VAL A 16 13.97 0.32 -24.58
N LYS A 17 13.72 1.63 -24.57
CA LYS A 17 12.86 2.28 -23.57
C LYS A 17 11.39 1.80 -23.64
N ILE A 18 10.87 1.56 -24.84
CA ILE A 18 9.51 1.02 -25.03
C ILE A 18 9.44 -0.44 -24.57
N LYS A 19 10.45 -1.26 -24.92
CA LYS A 19 10.50 -2.69 -24.56
C LYS A 19 10.56 -2.90 -23.05
N THR A 20 11.34 -2.10 -22.32
CA THR A 20 11.43 -2.20 -20.86
C THR A 20 10.14 -1.76 -20.16
N SER A 21 9.48 -0.70 -20.63
CA SER A 21 8.19 -0.22 -20.09
C SER A 21 7.06 -1.25 -20.20
N LEU A 22 7.01 -2.01 -21.29
CA LEU A 22 6.00 -3.06 -21.48
C LEU A 22 6.26 -4.29 -20.60
N ARG A 23 7.53 -4.64 -20.35
CA ARG A 23 7.90 -5.82 -19.57
C ARG A 23 7.53 -5.71 -18.08
N MET A 24 7.47 -4.50 -17.52
CA MET A 24 7.18 -4.29 -16.09
C MET A 24 5.68 -4.29 -15.75
N ARG A 25 4.77 -4.30 -16.73
CA ARG A 25 3.31 -4.29 -16.49
C ARG A 25 2.65 -5.67 -16.36
N LYS A 26 3.34 -6.78 -16.66
CA LYS A 26 2.74 -8.13 -16.73
C LYS A 26 2.98 -9.03 -15.50
N ARG A 27 3.46 -8.52 -14.37
CA ARG A 27 3.79 -9.37 -13.19
C ARG A 27 3.22 -8.88 -11.85
N SER A 28 2.07 -8.22 -11.89
CA SER A 28 1.16 -8.20 -10.75
C SER A 28 0.12 -9.32 -10.92
N SER A 29 -0.25 -9.94 -9.79
CA SER A 29 -1.35 -10.90 -9.57
C SER A 29 -1.01 -12.39 -9.67
N LEU A 30 -1.46 -13.13 -8.64
CA LEU A 30 -1.63 -14.59 -8.51
C LEU A 30 -0.61 -15.34 -7.63
N SER A 31 -0.65 -15.10 -6.32
CA SER A 31 -0.45 -16.14 -5.29
C SER A 31 -1.17 -15.78 -4.00
N SER A 32 -2.47 -16.06 -3.96
CA SER A 32 -3.31 -16.05 -2.76
C SER A 32 -3.71 -17.49 -2.47
N SER A 33 -3.07 -18.12 -1.50
CA SER A 33 -3.47 -19.43 -0.97
C SER A 33 -3.71 -19.31 0.53
N SER A 34 -4.99 -19.12 0.85
CA SER A 34 -5.76 -19.73 1.94
C SER A 34 -5.09 -19.92 3.30
N SER A 35 -5.51 -19.09 4.24
CA SER A 35 -5.43 -19.24 5.69
C SER A 35 -6.19 -20.50 6.18
N SER A 36 -5.47 -21.48 6.72
CA SER A 36 -6.04 -22.57 7.52
C SER A 36 -5.95 -22.22 9.01
N SER A 37 -7.03 -21.69 9.56
CA SER A 37 -7.19 -21.43 11.00
C SER A 37 -7.62 -22.72 11.72
N SER A 38 -6.66 -23.45 12.30
CA SER A 38 -6.95 -24.53 13.25
C SER A 38 -7.11 -23.96 14.65
N SER A 39 -8.30 -24.15 15.19
CA SER A 39 -8.82 -23.79 16.51
C SER A 39 -8.01 -24.35 17.69
N SER A 40 -7.69 -23.49 18.66
CA SER A 40 -7.43 -23.91 20.05
C SER A 40 -8.17 -22.98 21.01
N THR A 41 -9.24 -23.49 21.60
CA THR A 41 -10.10 -22.91 22.62
C THR A 41 -9.37 -22.77 23.96
N SER A 42 -9.33 -21.57 24.53
CA SER A 42 -9.10 -21.37 25.97
C SER A 42 -9.98 -20.23 26.49
N SER A 43 -10.94 -20.61 27.32
CA SER A 43 -11.96 -19.81 27.98
C SER A 43 -11.39 -18.85 29.03
N SER A 44 -11.43 -17.54 28.75
CA SER A 44 -11.32 -16.46 29.75
C SER A 44 -11.81 -15.19 29.08
N SER A 45 -13.09 -14.81 29.27
CA SER A 45 -13.77 -13.61 28.69
C SER A 45 -12.97 -13.01 27.53
N SER A 46 -12.84 -13.81 26.48
CA SER A 46 -11.74 -13.63 25.53
C SER A 46 -12.22 -12.57 24.58
N TYR A 47 -11.58 -11.40 24.64
CA TYR A 47 -11.82 -10.30 23.71
C TYR A 47 -11.99 -10.88 22.31
N GLU A 48 -13.22 -10.81 21.81
CA GLU A 48 -13.52 -11.28 20.47
C GLU A 48 -12.82 -10.33 19.52
N LYS A 49 -11.79 -10.84 18.84
CA LYS A 49 -11.03 -10.05 17.89
C LYS A 49 -11.91 -9.80 16.69
N ILE A 50 -12.50 -8.62 16.63
CA ILE A 50 -13.28 -8.18 15.47
C ILE A 50 -12.31 -7.86 14.34
N GLU A 51 -12.45 -8.58 13.22
CA GLU A 51 -11.72 -8.26 12.01
C GLU A 51 -12.24 -6.97 11.38
N LYS A 52 -11.37 -6.26 10.65
CA LYS A 52 -11.78 -5.06 9.92
C LYS A 52 -12.55 -5.47 8.67
N SER A 53 -13.75 -4.94 8.49
CA SER A 53 -14.51 -5.09 7.24
C SER A 53 -13.74 -4.49 6.05
N ASP A 54 -14.03 -4.96 4.83
CA ASP A 54 -13.36 -4.44 3.63
C ASP A 54 -13.61 -2.95 3.39
N SER A 55 -14.81 -2.45 3.71
CA SER A 55 -15.14 -1.02 3.67
C SER A 55 -14.25 -0.20 4.60
N MET A 56 -14.12 -0.65 5.86
CA MET A 56 -13.26 -0.01 6.85
C MET A 56 -11.79 -0.03 6.40
N ARG A 57 -11.32 -1.14 5.82
CA ARG A 57 -9.96 -1.26 5.30
C ARG A 57 -9.69 -0.31 4.13
N PHE A 58 -10.70 -0.03 3.31
CA PHE A 58 -10.58 0.95 2.22
C PHE A 58 -10.53 2.39 2.78
N GLU A 59 -11.42 2.71 3.70
CA GLU A 59 -11.49 4.04 4.33
C GLU A 59 -10.21 4.38 5.10
N LEU A 60 -9.67 3.44 5.89
CA LEU A 60 -8.42 3.64 6.64
C LEU A 60 -7.18 3.85 5.73
N ARG A 61 -7.24 3.39 4.47
CA ARG A 61 -6.17 3.65 3.48
C ARG A 61 -6.23 5.05 2.88
N SER A 62 -7.31 5.79 3.10
CA SER A 62 -7.42 7.18 2.62
C SER A 62 -6.39 8.09 3.30
N ARG A 63 -5.78 9.00 2.53
CA ARG A 63 -4.84 10.00 3.06
C ARG A 63 -5.48 10.89 4.14
N LYS A 64 -6.77 11.18 4.01
CA LYS A 64 -7.51 11.99 4.99
C LYS A 64 -7.61 11.27 6.34
N ALA A 65 -7.97 9.98 6.29
CA ALA A 65 -8.06 9.15 7.49
C ALA A 65 -6.69 9.04 8.18
N GLN A 66 -5.63 8.77 7.42
CA GLN A 66 -4.26 8.71 7.95
C GLN A 66 -3.83 10.01 8.62
N LYS A 67 -4.13 11.16 8.00
CA LYS A 67 -3.82 12.47 8.58
C LYS A 67 -4.52 12.68 9.92
N ILE A 68 -5.80 12.36 10.01
CA ILE A 68 -6.58 12.48 11.26
C ILE A 68 -5.98 11.56 12.33
N ILE A 69 -5.72 10.29 12.00
CA ILE A 69 -5.12 9.31 12.92
C ILE A 69 -3.77 9.82 13.44
N GLN A 70 -2.91 10.30 12.56
CA GLN A 70 -1.60 10.83 12.94
C GLN A 70 -1.72 12.05 13.87
N GLN A 71 -2.61 12.99 13.55
CA GLN A 71 -2.86 14.15 14.40
C GLN A 71 -3.35 13.73 15.78
N THR A 72 -4.31 12.81 15.86
CA THR A 72 -4.83 12.30 17.14
C THR A 72 -3.77 11.56 17.94
N LEU A 73 -2.88 10.81 17.28
CA LEU A 73 -1.80 10.07 17.94
C LEU A 73 -0.76 11.02 18.53
N GLN A 74 -0.37 12.07 17.79
CA GLN A 74 0.53 13.10 18.30
C GLN A 74 -0.03 13.83 19.52
N VAL A 75 -1.34 14.11 19.54
CA VAL A 75 -2.01 14.75 20.67
C VAL A 75 -2.00 13.83 21.89
N ALA A 76 -2.36 12.55 21.69
CA ALA A 76 -2.41 11.57 22.77
C ALA A 76 -1.03 11.34 23.42
N ASP A 77 0.04 11.36 22.63
CA ASP A 77 1.41 11.21 23.13
C ASP A 77 1.92 12.47 23.87
N SER A 78 1.23 13.60 23.73
CA SER A 78 1.59 14.86 24.39
C SER A 78 0.73 15.07 25.66
N PRO A 79 1.25 14.83 26.88
CA PRO A 79 0.45 14.90 28.12
C PRO A 79 -0.06 16.31 28.45
N THR A 80 0.37 17.34 27.72
CA THR A 80 0.05 18.75 27.96
C THR A 80 -0.57 19.45 26.74
N SER A 81 -0.54 18.84 25.55
CA SER A 81 -1.04 19.53 24.34
C SER A 81 -2.51 19.20 24.09
N ARG A 82 -3.32 20.26 24.21
CA ARG A 82 -4.68 20.49 23.71
C ARG A 82 -5.56 19.24 23.53
N THR A 83 -6.48 19.07 24.48
CA THR A 83 -7.69 18.27 24.32
C THR A 83 -8.45 18.75 23.07
N TYR A 84 -8.67 17.86 22.10
CA TYR A 84 -9.61 18.13 21.02
C TYR A 84 -11.02 18.13 21.63
N ALA A 85 -11.69 19.30 21.61
CA ALA A 85 -13.12 19.38 21.84
C ALA A 85 -13.81 18.89 20.57
N PHE A 86 -14.48 17.75 20.68
CA PHE A 86 -15.34 17.21 19.63
C PHE A 86 -16.70 17.89 19.69
#